data_AF-A0A3D8S5P6-F1
#
_entry.id   AF-A0A3D8S5P6-F1
#
_cell.length_a   1.000
_cell.length_b   1.000
_cell.length_c   1.000
_cell.angle_alpha   90.00
_cell.angle_beta   90.00
_cell.angle_gamma   90.00
#
_symmetry.space_group_name_H-M   'P 1'
#
loop_
_entity.id
_entity.type
_entity.pdbx_description
1 polymer ?
#
loop_
_entity_poly.entity_id
_entity_poly.type
_entity_poly.pdbx_seq_one_letter_code
_entity_poly.pdbx_strand_id
1 'polypeptide(L)'
;MELMEVESNRTEQHPDEDQQVQDTEPFPALIDSEEQIMTDAPNLRRRDPVQAASSPDENYCERTPERDRVLEKLRVILDLEDVPVPFWAFCQVADLQTLQGLVRQFIGAPDLTPLALQSCFAVPRLWAQKVPRFADYLSSSSESSSRSSGRSRRLPELARERDGGVCVLTKTALCDVAHIYAHCLIEPKKQSASDKCAPIIWTVLKLFWPSEKIARWKDTILPNNGQGEDGLHNLICMSPHLQRAWAEGRFALRPLRLSDDRTAMELEFHWLPVMGHRYDADIAITAPTLSTRGLDEVDNFFFYKPTGGRTGEKVMSGAIFTIRTPDPQRLPLPSFDLLEIAWHLARIVSMSAAGSRDEDGFSFDDDDDAGNHLSMPDKLIEDWIPPPPSPSSFASEIRGPHLNQSVAHQNPD
;
A
#
# COMPACT_ATOMS: atom_id res chain seq x y z
N MET A 1 -73.06 20.22 -21.76
CA MET A 1 -73.58 21.55 -22.12
C MET A 1 -72.50 22.55 -21.76
N GLU A 2 -71.85 23.22 -22.69
CA GLU A 2 -71.99 23.20 -24.17
C GLU A 2 -70.60 23.25 -24.84
N LEU A 3 -70.56 22.85 -26.11
CA LEU A 3 -69.50 23.18 -27.06
C LEU A 3 -70.02 24.31 -27.94
N MET A 4 -69.21 25.31 -28.26
CA MET A 4 -69.31 26.03 -29.53
C MET A 4 -67.93 26.44 -30.03
N GLU A 5 -67.68 26.15 -31.30
CA GLU A 5 -66.62 26.73 -32.13
C GLU A 5 -67.05 28.12 -32.65
N VAL A 6 -66.16 28.82 -33.35
CA VAL A 6 -66.45 29.61 -34.58
C VAL A 6 -65.12 30.07 -35.20
N GLU A 7 -65.10 30.27 -36.51
CA GLU A 7 -63.89 30.32 -37.34
C GLU A 7 -63.41 31.74 -37.73
N SER A 8 -62.13 31.82 -38.11
CA SER A 8 -61.54 32.54 -39.27
C SER A 8 -62.30 33.70 -39.94
N ASN A 9 -61.60 34.83 -40.21
CA ASN A 9 -61.27 35.22 -41.60
C ASN A 9 -60.37 36.48 -41.81
N ARG A 10 -59.63 36.44 -42.93
CA ARG A 10 -59.02 37.50 -43.79
C ARG A 10 -57.92 38.43 -43.24
N THR A 11 -56.79 38.73 -43.95
CA THR A 11 -56.52 39.42 -45.26
C THR A 11 -56.92 40.92 -45.26
N GLU A 12 -56.20 41.89 -45.85
CA GLU A 12 -55.09 41.93 -46.83
C GLU A 12 -54.08 43.08 -46.52
N GLN A 13 -52.90 43.09 -47.16
CA GLN A 13 -52.49 44.17 -48.11
C GLN A 13 -51.01 44.09 -48.56
N HIS A 14 -50.79 44.28 -49.86
CA HIS A 14 -49.54 44.73 -50.49
C HIS A 14 -49.91 45.96 -51.36
N PRO A 15 -48.93 46.77 -51.80
CA PRO A 15 -48.60 46.77 -53.23
C PRO A 15 -47.10 46.94 -53.54
N ASP A 16 -46.72 46.61 -54.79
CA ASP A 16 -45.96 47.37 -55.81
C ASP A 16 -44.94 48.44 -55.33
N GLU A 17 -43.76 48.63 -55.95
CA GLU A 17 -43.15 48.17 -57.23
C GLU A 17 -41.59 48.12 -57.01
N ASP A 18 -40.64 47.85 -57.91
CA ASP A 18 -40.57 47.87 -59.38
C ASP A 18 -39.49 46.90 -59.98
N GLN A 19 -39.36 46.97 -61.30
CA GLN A 19 -38.52 46.33 -62.33
C GLN A 19 -36.98 46.58 -62.24
N GLN A 20 -36.09 45.95 -63.04
CA GLN A 20 -36.25 45.24 -64.33
C GLN A 20 -35.16 44.14 -64.56
N VAL A 21 -35.58 42.92 -64.97
CA VAL A 21 -35.18 42.13 -66.18
C VAL A 21 -33.68 42.14 -66.60
N GLN A 22 -32.93 41.02 -66.65
CA GLN A 22 -32.94 39.85 -67.60
C GLN A 22 -32.16 38.63 -66.99
N ASP A 23 -32.15 37.36 -67.44
CA ASP A 23 -32.99 36.51 -68.34
C ASP A 23 -32.62 34.98 -68.21
N THR A 24 -33.30 34.15 -69.03
CA THR A 24 -33.21 32.69 -69.38
C THR A 24 -31.83 32.06 -69.71
N GLU A 25 -31.53 30.73 -69.77
CA GLU A 25 -32.14 29.36 -69.57
C GLU A 25 -31.00 28.29 -69.87
N PRO A 26 -31.14 26.93 -69.88
CA PRO A 26 -32.20 25.98 -69.46
C PRO A 26 -31.74 24.78 -68.57
N PHE A 27 -32.70 23.91 -68.18
CA PHE A 27 -32.55 22.53 -67.59
C PHE A 27 -32.56 21.41 -68.68
N PRO A 28 -32.52 20.06 -68.43
CA PRO A 28 -32.53 19.23 -67.19
C PRO A 28 -31.29 18.23 -67.14
N ALA A 29 -31.23 16.96 -66.63
CA ALA A 29 -32.19 15.95 -66.14
C ALA A 29 -31.57 14.76 -65.31
N LEU A 30 -32.41 14.16 -64.43
CA LEU A 30 -32.63 12.73 -64.03
C LEU A 30 -31.49 11.69 -63.77
N ILE A 31 -31.46 11.17 -62.52
CA ILE A 31 -31.52 9.75 -62.05
C ILE A 31 -30.54 8.68 -62.63
N ASP A 32 -29.70 8.03 -61.79
CA ASP A 32 -29.98 6.70 -61.16
C ASP A 32 -28.94 6.29 -60.06
N SER A 33 -28.81 4.99 -59.71
CA SER A 33 -28.50 4.49 -58.36
C SER A 33 -27.28 3.53 -58.17
N GLU A 34 -26.93 3.31 -56.89
CA GLU A 34 -26.17 2.22 -56.23
C GLU A 34 -24.91 1.56 -56.86
N GLU A 35 -23.76 1.60 -56.14
CA GLU A 35 -23.21 0.39 -55.50
C GLU A 35 -22.17 0.74 -54.40
N GLN A 36 -21.75 -0.25 -53.59
CA GLN A 36 -20.80 -0.11 -52.47
C GLN A 36 -19.38 -0.57 -52.84
N ILE A 37 -18.35 -0.07 -52.14
CA ILE A 37 -17.20 -0.89 -51.68
C ILE A 37 -16.50 -0.21 -50.49
N MET A 38 -15.89 -1.03 -49.63
CA MET A 38 -15.37 -0.69 -48.31
C MET A 38 -13.83 -0.62 -48.29
N THR A 39 -13.24 0.34 -47.55
CA THR A 39 -11.87 0.25 -47.01
C THR A 39 -11.63 1.31 -45.93
N ASP A 40 -10.87 0.95 -44.88
CA ASP A 40 -10.67 1.77 -43.67
C ASP A 40 -9.52 2.79 -43.75
N ALA A 41 -9.70 3.96 -43.12
CA ALA A 41 -8.72 4.60 -42.20
C ALA A 41 -9.13 6.04 -41.80
N PRO A 42 -9.78 6.26 -40.62
CA PRO A 42 -9.98 7.61 -40.10
C PRO A 42 -8.67 8.16 -39.47
N ASN A 43 -8.20 9.30 -39.97
CA ASN A 43 -7.01 9.97 -39.44
C ASN A 43 -7.22 10.46 -37.99
N LEU A 44 -6.59 9.82 -36.99
CA LEU A 44 -6.43 10.41 -35.67
C LEU A 44 -5.48 11.61 -35.73
N ARG A 45 -6.02 12.80 -36.00
CA ARG A 45 -5.35 14.06 -35.64
C ARG A 45 -5.28 14.17 -34.13
N ARG A 46 -4.18 13.70 -33.54
CA ARG A 46 -3.83 14.02 -32.16
C ARG A 46 -3.89 15.54 -31.97
N ARG A 47 -4.74 15.99 -31.06
CA ARG A 47 -4.53 17.26 -30.37
C ARG A 47 -3.75 16.90 -29.11
N ASP A 48 -2.44 17.05 -29.15
CA ASP A 48 -1.62 16.91 -27.95
C ASP A 48 -1.82 18.20 -27.12
N PRO A 49 -2.47 18.14 -25.93
CA PRO A 49 -2.32 19.22 -24.98
C PRO A 49 -0.89 19.12 -24.41
N VAL A 50 -0.07 20.13 -24.64
CA VAL A 50 1.23 20.24 -23.97
C VAL A 50 0.98 20.54 -22.49
N GLN A 51 0.69 19.50 -21.72
CA GLN A 51 0.83 19.55 -20.27
C GLN A 51 2.31 19.83 -19.99
N ALA A 52 2.60 20.98 -19.41
CA ALA A 52 3.92 21.25 -18.87
C ALA A 52 4.24 20.15 -17.86
N ALA A 53 5.34 19.42 -18.08
CA ALA A 53 5.71 18.29 -17.24
C ALA A 53 5.81 18.74 -15.79
N SER A 54 4.91 18.22 -14.95
CA SER A 54 4.94 18.48 -13.51
C SER A 54 6.24 17.97 -12.92
N SER A 55 6.82 18.72 -11.97
CA SER A 55 7.92 18.21 -11.14
C SER A 55 7.54 16.86 -10.51
N PRO A 56 8.46 15.89 -10.42
CA PRO A 56 8.16 14.59 -9.85
C PRO A 56 7.70 14.72 -8.40
N ASP A 57 6.66 13.96 -8.04
CA ASP A 57 6.07 13.95 -6.70
C ASP A 57 6.19 12.57 -6.05
N GLU A 58 6.92 12.50 -4.94
CA GLU A 58 7.17 11.24 -4.24
C GLU A 58 5.90 10.65 -3.60
N ASN A 59 4.80 11.39 -3.51
CA ASN A 59 3.49 10.84 -3.15
C ASN A 59 2.94 9.94 -4.27
N TYR A 60 3.22 10.27 -5.53
CA TYR A 60 2.81 9.49 -6.70
C TYR A 60 3.84 8.42 -7.13
N CYS A 61 4.76 8.05 -6.23
CA CYS A 61 5.88 7.13 -6.51
C CYS A 61 6.84 7.62 -7.62
N GLU A 62 6.88 8.92 -7.90
CA GLU A 62 7.83 9.53 -8.82
C GLU A 62 9.06 9.98 -8.02
N ARG A 63 10.27 9.57 -8.44
CA ARG A 63 11.49 9.87 -7.67
C ARG A 63 11.95 11.31 -7.89
N THR A 64 12.41 11.95 -6.81
CA THR A 64 13.17 13.21 -6.94
C THR A 64 14.59 12.95 -7.46
N PRO A 65 15.20 13.91 -8.18
CA PRO A 65 16.62 13.86 -8.54
C PRO A 65 17.54 13.71 -7.32
N GLU A 66 17.10 14.20 -6.16
CA GLU A 66 17.78 14.05 -4.88
C GLU A 66 17.73 12.60 -4.37
N ARG A 67 16.61 11.90 -4.54
CA ARG A 67 16.51 10.45 -4.25
C ARG A 67 17.34 9.62 -5.22
N ASP A 68 17.32 9.90 -6.52
CA ASP A 68 18.18 9.22 -7.50
C ASP A 68 19.66 9.30 -7.12
N ARG A 69 20.14 10.50 -6.72
CA ARG A 69 21.53 10.71 -6.24
C ARG A 69 21.86 9.98 -4.92
N VAL A 70 20.87 9.52 -4.16
CA VAL A 70 21.06 8.75 -2.92
C VAL A 70 21.03 7.25 -3.22
N LEU A 71 20.13 6.79 -4.09
CA LEU A 71 20.10 5.40 -4.58
C LEU A 71 21.37 5.04 -5.35
N GLU A 72 21.89 5.94 -6.18
CA GLU A 72 23.17 5.73 -6.89
C GLU A 72 24.37 5.67 -5.93
N LYS A 73 24.34 6.43 -4.82
CA LYS A 73 25.36 6.30 -3.76
C LYS A 73 25.26 4.94 -3.05
N LEU A 74 24.05 4.48 -2.74
CA LEU A 74 23.86 3.14 -2.19
C LEU A 74 24.41 2.08 -3.15
N ARG A 75 24.11 2.17 -4.46
CA ARG A 75 24.65 1.24 -5.47
C ARG A 75 26.18 1.14 -5.42
N VAL A 76 26.88 2.28 -5.34
CA VAL A 76 28.35 2.34 -5.29
C VAL A 76 28.92 1.88 -3.93
N ILE A 77 28.19 2.04 -2.83
CA ILE A 77 28.68 1.70 -1.47
C ILE A 77 28.41 0.24 -1.11
N LEU A 78 27.33 -0.35 -1.64
CA LEU A 78 27.00 -1.76 -1.44
C LEU A 78 27.94 -2.70 -2.21
N ASP A 79 28.50 -2.23 -3.34
CA ASP A 79 29.25 -3.03 -4.33
C ASP A 79 28.48 -4.27 -4.81
N LEU A 80 27.14 -4.15 -4.81
CA LEU A 80 26.19 -5.14 -5.31
C LEU A 80 25.56 -4.65 -6.62
N GLU A 81 25.37 -5.56 -7.57
CA GLU A 81 24.63 -5.30 -8.81
C GLU A 81 23.13 -5.12 -8.52
N ASP A 82 22.56 -6.08 -7.77
CA ASP A 82 21.16 -6.10 -7.32
C ASP A 82 21.06 -6.17 -5.78
N VAL A 83 19.91 -5.78 -5.23
CA VAL A 83 19.58 -5.87 -3.78
C VAL A 83 18.21 -6.49 -3.55
N PRO A 84 17.91 -7.06 -2.37
CA PRO A 84 16.61 -7.64 -2.09
C PRO A 84 15.44 -6.68 -2.39
N VAL A 85 14.46 -7.15 -3.16
CA VAL A 85 13.25 -6.40 -3.54
C VAL A 85 12.59 -5.66 -2.36
N PRO A 86 12.46 -6.24 -1.14
CA PRO A 86 11.95 -5.50 0.02
C PRO A 86 12.83 -4.32 0.45
N PHE A 87 14.16 -4.45 0.42
CA PHE A 87 15.09 -3.37 0.75
C PHE A 87 15.05 -2.25 -0.31
N TRP A 88 14.99 -2.61 -1.60
CA TRP A 88 14.74 -1.65 -2.68
C TRP A 88 13.46 -0.85 -2.43
N ALA A 89 12.35 -1.55 -2.11
CA ALA A 89 11.04 -0.94 -1.86
C ALA A 89 11.06 0.04 -0.66
N PHE A 90 11.73 -0.32 0.45
CA PHE A 90 11.96 0.60 1.56
C PHE A 90 12.70 1.88 1.11
N CYS A 91 13.77 1.74 0.31
CA CYS A 91 14.55 2.88 -0.16
C CYS A 91 13.77 3.84 -1.09
N GLN A 92 12.71 3.36 -1.77
CA GLN A 92 11.84 4.22 -2.58
C GLN A 92 10.90 5.10 -1.74
N VAL A 93 10.49 4.67 -0.54
CA VAL A 93 9.54 5.41 0.33
C VAL A 93 10.17 6.03 1.58
N ALA A 94 11.40 5.67 1.91
CA ALA A 94 12.14 6.16 3.08
C ALA A 94 12.21 7.69 3.11
N ASP A 95 12.26 8.26 4.31
CA ASP A 95 12.63 9.67 4.51
C ASP A 95 14.03 9.93 3.93
N LEU A 96 14.13 10.98 3.11
CA LEU A 96 15.34 11.25 2.34
C LEU A 96 16.55 11.63 3.21
N GLN A 97 16.34 12.28 4.35
CA GLN A 97 17.42 12.61 5.28
C GLN A 97 17.91 11.36 6.03
N THR A 98 16.98 10.49 6.43
CA THR A 98 17.27 9.22 7.08
C THR A 98 17.98 8.25 6.13
N LEU A 99 17.58 8.18 4.86
CA LEU A 99 18.26 7.41 3.81
C LEU A 99 19.69 7.94 3.54
N GLN A 100 19.89 9.26 3.56
CA GLN A 100 21.23 9.86 3.56
C GLN A 100 22.03 9.63 4.86
N GLY A 101 21.36 9.23 5.94
CA GLY A 101 21.99 8.73 7.17
C GLY A 101 22.44 7.28 7.01
N LEU A 102 21.57 6.42 6.47
CA LEU A 102 21.86 4.99 6.20
C LEU A 102 23.10 4.82 5.30
N VAL A 103 23.21 5.64 4.25
CA VAL A 103 24.42 5.75 3.40
C VAL A 103 25.70 5.93 4.22
N ARG A 104 25.68 6.75 5.28
CA ARG A 104 26.85 6.99 6.15
C ARG A 104 27.09 5.83 7.12
N GLN A 105 26.03 5.15 7.54
CA GLN A 105 26.13 3.97 8.42
C GLN A 105 26.77 2.79 7.71
N PHE A 106 26.40 2.52 6.45
CA PHE A 106 27.02 1.45 5.64
C PHE A 106 28.50 1.74 5.34
N ILE A 107 28.89 3.01 5.09
CA ILE A 107 30.32 3.39 5.00
C ILE A 107 31.06 3.14 6.33
N GLY A 108 30.42 3.46 7.47
CA GLY A 108 31.04 3.40 8.79
C GLY A 108 31.07 2.00 9.44
N ALA A 109 30.21 1.09 9.00
CA ALA A 109 30.06 -0.27 9.53
C ALA A 109 29.57 -1.24 8.42
N PRO A 110 30.39 -1.53 7.39
CA PRO A 110 29.98 -2.33 6.24
C PRO A 110 29.49 -3.73 6.63
N ASP A 111 30.09 -4.35 7.66
CA ASP A 111 29.71 -5.68 8.17
C ASP A 111 28.25 -5.80 8.65
N LEU A 112 27.60 -4.67 8.99
CA LEU A 112 26.19 -4.63 9.40
C LEU A 112 25.22 -4.48 8.22
N THR A 113 25.73 -4.18 7.02
CA THR A 113 24.94 -3.96 5.80
C THR A 113 24.06 -5.16 5.43
N PRO A 114 24.57 -6.41 5.40
CA PRO A 114 23.73 -7.56 5.03
C PRO A 114 22.58 -7.79 6.02
N LEU A 115 22.81 -7.55 7.32
CA LEU A 115 21.77 -7.64 8.33
C LEU A 115 20.66 -6.60 8.12
N ALA A 116 21.01 -5.37 7.72
CA ALA A 116 20.04 -4.32 7.40
C ALA A 116 19.21 -4.66 6.15
N LEU A 117 19.84 -5.19 5.09
CA LEU A 117 19.15 -5.68 3.89
C LEU A 117 18.19 -6.83 4.24
N GLN A 118 18.69 -7.88 4.91
CA GLN A 118 17.90 -9.08 5.22
C GLN A 118 16.73 -8.80 6.19
N SER A 119 16.88 -7.87 7.14
CA SER A 119 15.80 -7.49 8.06
C SER A 119 14.55 -6.96 7.34
N CYS A 120 14.69 -6.44 6.11
CA CYS A 120 13.57 -5.93 5.32
C CYS A 120 12.57 -7.00 4.87
N PHE A 121 12.95 -8.29 4.81
CA PHE A 121 12.07 -9.38 4.39
C PHE A 121 10.90 -9.68 5.35
N ALA A 122 10.96 -9.24 6.61
CA ALA A 122 9.91 -9.51 7.58
C ALA A 122 8.70 -8.57 7.44
N VAL A 123 8.94 -7.27 7.35
CA VAL A 123 7.91 -6.23 7.56
C VAL A 123 6.77 -6.26 6.53
N PRO A 124 7.02 -6.37 5.20
CA PRO A 124 5.93 -6.35 4.22
C PRO A 124 5.04 -7.58 4.34
N ARG A 125 5.63 -8.77 4.60
CA ARG A 125 4.89 -10.02 4.83
C ARG A 125 4.12 -10.04 6.16
N LEU A 126 4.59 -9.31 7.18
CA LEU A 126 3.88 -9.09 8.44
C LEU A 126 2.72 -8.10 8.28
N TRP A 127 2.87 -7.09 7.41
CA TRP A 127 1.80 -6.14 7.09
C TRP A 127 0.70 -6.76 6.23
N ALA A 128 1.07 -7.48 5.16
CA ALA A 128 0.16 -8.17 4.25
C ALA A 128 -0.35 -9.53 4.79
N GLN A 129 -0.47 -9.69 6.11
CA GLN A 129 -1.11 -10.87 6.70
C GLN A 129 -2.63 -10.79 6.48
N LYS A 130 -3.23 -11.93 6.13
CA LYS A 130 -4.67 -12.00 5.83
C LYS A 130 -5.47 -11.62 7.08
N VAL A 131 -6.49 -10.78 6.89
CA VAL A 131 -7.60 -10.65 7.85
C VAL A 131 -8.12 -12.07 8.12
N PRO A 132 -8.38 -12.47 9.39
CA PRO A 132 -8.87 -13.80 9.70
C PRO A 132 -10.08 -14.19 8.83
N ARG A 133 -10.12 -15.45 8.37
CA ARG A 133 -11.31 -15.97 7.68
C ARG A 133 -12.50 -15.77 8.61
N PHE A 134 -13.54 -15.11 8.12
CA PHE A 134 -14.84 -15.06 8.81
C PHE A 134 -15.38 -16.48 8.89
N ALA A 135 -15.23 -17.13 10.05
CA ALA A 135 -15.96 -18.35 10.37
C ALA A 135 -17.46 -18.03 10.35
N ASP A 136 -18.27 -18.93 9.78
CA ASP A 136 -19.67 -18.65 9.45
C ASP A 136 -20.47 -18.22 10.68
N TYR A 137 -21.06 -17.02 10.61
CA TYR A 137 -21.85 -16.40 11.69
C TYR A 137 -23.23 -17.06 11.90
N LEU A 138 -23.37 -18.34 11.54
CA LEU A 138 -24.60 -19.13 11.54
C LEU A 138 -24.39 -20.51 12.21
N SER A 139 -23.85 -20.56 13.43
CA SER A 139 -24.08 -21.70 14.33
C SER A 139 -24.05 -21.37 15.82
N SER A 140 -25.14 -21.79 16.47
CA SER A 140 -25.40 -22.03 17.90
C SER A 140 -24.63 -21.21 18.96
N SER A 141 -25.40 -20.34 19.61
CA SER A 141 -25.58 -20.30 21.06
C SER A 141 -24.79 -21.34 21.89
N SER A 142 -23.85 -20.85 22.71
CA SER A 142 -23.41 -21.53 23.93
C SER A 142 -22.98 -20.48 24.96
N GLU A 143 -23.64 -20.45 26.12
CA GLU A 143 -23.30 -19.52 27.19
C GLU A 143 -22.09 -20.02 27.98
N SER A 144 -20.98 -19.28 27.95
CA SER A 144 -19.92 -19.40 28.95
C SER A 144 -19.29 -18.04 29.24
N SER A 145 -18.92 -17.82 30.50
CA SER A 145 -18.73 -16.47 31.05
C SER A 145 -17.26 -16.04 31.10
N SER A 146 -16.89 -15.10 30.23
CA SER A 146 -15.64 -14.34 30.35
C SER A 146 -15.89 -12.83 30.28
N ARG A 147 -15.47 -12.10 31.32
CA ARG A 147 -15.80 -10.67 31.55
C ARG A 147 -14.99 -9.68 30.69
N SER A 148 -14.20 -10.18 29.74
CA SER A 148 -13.46 -9.42 28.72
C SER A 148 -14.25 -9.21 27.42
N SER A 149 -15.09 -10.20 27.05
CA SER A 149 -15.77 -10.28 25.74
C SER A 149 -16.61 -9.05 25.36
N GLY A 150 -17.23 -8.39 26.34
CA GLY A 150 -18.09 -7.22 26.11
C GLY A 150 -17.35 -5.92 25.73
N ARG A 151 -16.03 -5.81 25.96
CA ARG A 151 -15.27 -4.60 25.59
C ARG A 151 -14.87 -4.63 24.11
N SER A 152 -14.33 -5.76 23.64
CA SER A 152 -13.95 -5.97 22.24
C SER A 152 -15.14 -5.83 21.26
N ARG A 153 -16.28 -6.48 21.56
CA ARG A 153 -17.47 -6.40 20.69
C ARG A 153 -17.99 -4.98 20.43
N ARG A 154 -17.78 -4.06 21.37
CA ARG A 154 -18.28 -2.68 21.30
C ARG A 154 -17.47 -1.78 20.35
N LEU A 155 -16.20 -2.09 20.09
CA LEU A 155 -15.35 -1.24 19.23
C LEU A 155 -15.81 -1.26 17.76
N PRO A 156 -16.13 -2.41 17.13
CA PRO A 156 -16.74 -2.44 15.80
C PRO A 156 -18.14 -1.80 15.72
N GLU A 157 -18.92 -1.83 16.81
CA GLU A 157 -20.21 -1.13 16.87
C GLU A 157 -20.02 0.39 16.83
N LEU A 158 -19.10 0.92 17.62
CA LEU A 158 -18.75 2.35 17.62
C LEU A 158 -18.08 2.79 16.30
N ALA A 159 -17.31 1.92 15.64
CA ALA A 159 -16.74 2.19 14.32
C ALA A 159 -17.84 2.36 13.25
N ARG A 160 -18.83 1.44 13.24
CA ARG A 160 -20.01 1.58 12.38
C ARG A 160 -20.85 2.81 12.75
N GLU A 161 -21.00 3.13 14.02
CA GLU A 161 -21.72 4.34 14.45
C GLU A 161 -21.05 5.63 13.92
N ARG A 162 -19.72 5.73 14.07
CA ARG A 162 -18.92 6.87 13.59
C ARG A 162 -18.99 7.01 12.08
N ASP A 163 -18.78 5.92 11.34
CA ASP A 163 -18.69 5.92 9.88
C ASP A 163 -20.07 5.85 9.20
N GLY A 164 -21.17 5.90 9.97
CA GLY A 164 -22.55 5.95 9.48
C GLY A 164 -23.09 4.64 8.91
N GLY A 165 -22.49 3.50 9.27
CA GLY A 165 -22.87 2.17 8.78
C GLY A 165 -22.56 1.94 7.31
N VAL A 166 -21.61 2.69 6.73
CA VAL A 166 -21.22 2.58 5.33
C VAL A 166 -19.70 2.54 5.16
N CYS A 167 -19.21 1.98 4.04
CA CYS A 167 -17.81 2.07 3.67
C CYS A 167 -17.41 3.54 3.49
N VAL A 168 -16.31 3.97 4.13
CA VAL A 168 -15.87 5.37 4.09
C VAL A 168 -15.51 5.88 2.69
N LEU A 169 -15.14 4.99 1.76
CA LEU A 169 -14.76 5.32 0.38
C LEU A 169 -15.97 5.30 -0.57
N THR A 170 -16.69 4.17 -0.69
CA THR A 170 -17.80 3.99 -1.64
C THR A 170 -19.15 4.51 -1.11
N LYS A 171 -19.28 4.76 0.19
CA LYS A 171 -20.55 5.02 0.91
C LYS A 171 -21.61 3.92 0.74
N THR A 172 -21.21 2.68 0.42
CA THR A 172 -22.10 1.52 0.36
C THR A 172 -22.31 0.92 1.77
N ALA A 173 -23.55 0.53 2.09
CA ALA A 173 -23.91 -0.09 3.38
C ALA A 173 -23.32 -1.51 3.58
N LEU A 174 -22.84 -2.16 2.52
CA LEU A 174 -22.03 -3.37 2.64
C LEU A 174 -20.59 -2.98 3.04
N CYS A 175 -20.34 -2.95 4.35
CA CYS A 175 -19.02 -2.70 4.93
C CYS A 175 -18.76 -3.50 6.21
N ASP A 176 -17.52 -3.98 6.32
CA ASP A 176 -16.94 -4.51 7.54
C ASP A 176 -16.07 -3.45 8.23
N VAL A 177 -15.67 -3.75 9.46
CA VAL A 177 -14.75 -2.89 10.22
C VAL A 177 -13.35 -3.46 10.08
N ALA A 178 -12.48 -2.70 9.42
CA ALA A 178 -11.07 -3.04 9.23
C ALA A 178 -10.20 -2.41 10.31
N HIS A 179 -9.23 -3.18 10.83
CA HIS A 179 -8.08 -2.62 11.54
C HIS A 179 -7.13 -1.94 10.54
N ILE A 180 -6.58 -0.79 10.92
CA ILE A 180 -5.63 0.00 10.11
C ILE A 180 -4.20 -0.52 10.31
N TYR A 181 -3.84 -0.77 11.57
CA TYR A 181 -2.63 -1.47 11.98
C TYR A 181 -3.05 -2.85 12.51
N ALA A 182 -2.44 -3.91 11.97
CA ALA A 182 -2.92 -5.28 12.15
C ALA A 182 -2.96 -5.72 13.63
N HIS A 183 -4.12 -6.24 14.08
CA HIS A 183 -4.37 -6.63 15.48
C HIS A 183 -3.33 -7.62 16.04
N CYS A 184 -2.78 -8.53 15.21
CA CYS A 184 -1.72 -9.47 15.61
C CYS A 184 -0.39 -8.79 16.01
N LEU A 185 -0.22 -7.51 15.67
CA LEU A 185 0.93 -6.67 16.02
C LEU A 185 0.64 -5.70 17.19
N ILE A 186 -0.59 -5.72 17.74
CA ILE A 186 -1.04 -4.90 18.89
C ILE A 186 -1.17 -5.77 20.14
N GLU A 187 -1.92 -6.88 20.02
CA GLU A 187 -2.09 -7.87 21.09
C GLU A 187 -1.30 -9.15 20.74
N PRO A 188 -0.02 -9.28 21.16
CA PRO A 188 0.71 -10.53 21.02
C PRO A 188 0.09 -11.58 21.96
N LYS A 189 -0.56 -12.58 21.37
CA LYS A 189 -1.12 -13.71 22.13
C LYS A 189 0.04 -14.56 22.70
N LYS A 190 0.24 -14.47 24.02
CA LYS A 190 1.03 -15.35 24.89
C LYS A 190 2.44 -15.74 24.39
N GLN A 191 3.45 -14.87 24.55
CA GLN A 191 4.89 -15.22 24.45
C GLN A 191 5.25 -16.05 23.20
N SER A 192 4.63 -15.72 22.07
CA SER A 192 4.75 -16.48 20.82
C SER A 192 5.72 -15.81 19.85
N ALA A 193 5.87 -16.34 18.63
CA ALA A 193 6.77 -15.74 17.65
C ALA A 193 6.41 -14.27 17.30
N SER A 194 5.16 -13.84 17.47
CA SER A 194 4.73 -12.46 17.22
C SER A 194 5.34 -11.44 18.19
N ASP A 195 5.61 -11.82 19.45
CA ASP A 195 6.33 -10.99 20.42
C ASP A 195 7.75 -10.63 19.93
N LYS A 196 8.36 -11.46 19.08
CA LYS A 196 9.65 -11.18 18.44
C LYS A 196 9.49 -10.31 17.19
N CYS A 197 8.37 -10.44 16.48
CA CYS A 197 8.10 -9.73 15.22
C CYS A 197 7.83 -8.23 15.38
N ALA A 198 7.07 -7.81 16.39
CA ALA A 198 6.80 -6.38 16.60
C ALA A 198 8.09 -5.56 16.89
N PRO A 199 9.05 -6.03 17.72
CA PRO A 199 10.39 -5.45 17.83
C PRO A 199 11.15 -5.37 16.50
N ILE A 200 11.04 -6.37 15.63
CA ILE A 200 11.70 -6.38 14.31
C ILE A 200 11.14 -5.27 13.42
N ILE A 201 9.81 -5.14 13.28
CA ILE A 201 9.17 -4.04 12.52
C ILE A 201 9.70 -2.69 12.99
N TRP A 202 9.64 -2.44 14.29
CA TRP A 202 10.09 -1.18 14.88
C TRP A 202 11.60 -0.94 14.81
N THR A 203 12.40 -1.95 14.52
CA THR A 203 13.85 -1.82 14.32
C THR A 203 14.17 -1.51 12.86
N VAL A 204 13.50 -2.19 11.92
CA VAL A 204 13.61 -1.91 10.47
C VAL A 204 13.14 -0.49 10.14
N LEU A 205 12.00 -0.05 10.68
CA LEU A 205 11.46 1.29 10.38
C LEU A 205 12.42 2.43 10.82
N LYS A 206 13.26 2.22 11.84
CA LYS A 206 14.28 3.20 12.27
C LYS A 206 15.43 3.40 11.27
N LEU A 207 15.61 2.48 10.33
CA LEU A 207 16.60 2.62 9.25
C LEU A 207 16.14 3.59 8.16
N PHE A 208 14.83 3.88 8.10
CA PHE A 208 14.19 4.53 6.96
C PHE A 208 13.34 5.77 7.32
N TRP A 209 13.02 6.02 8.60
CA TRP A 209 12.37 7.26 9.05
C TRP A 209 12.97 7.82 10.36
N PRO A 210 12.84 9.14 10.62
CA PRO A 210 13.38 9.79 11.81
C PRO A 210 12.82 9.21 13.11
N SER A 211 13.63 9.18 14.17
CA SER A 211 13.27 8.53 15.45
C SER A 211 12.05 9.19 16.11
N GLU A 212 11.86 10.48 15.89
CA GLU A 212 10.71 11.28 16.35
C GLU A 212 9.42 10.81 15.67
N LYS A 213 9.50 10.45 14.37
CA LYS A 213 8.38 9.92 13.61
C LYS A 213 8.01 8.51 14.08
N ILE A 214 9.03 7.66 14.27
CA ILE A 214 8.86 6.31 14.83
C ILE A 214 8.27 6.36 16.25
N ALA A 215 8.64 7.36 17.06
CA ALA A 215 8.05 7.56 18.39
C ALA A 215 6.54 7.85 18.31
N ARG A 216 6.09 8.84 17.52
CA ARG A 216 4.64 9.13 17.39
C ARG A 216 3.83 7.91 16.90
N TRP A 217 4.36 7.20 15.89
CA TRP A 217 3.73 5.98 15.38
C TRP A 217 3.63 4.90 16.46
N LYS A 218 4.68 4.70 17.28
CA LYS A 218 4.67 3.76 18.41
C LYS A 218 3.68 4.17 19.51
N ASP A 219 3.73 5.41 19.96
CA ASP A 219 2.93 5.89 21.10
C ASP A 219 1.43 5.82 20.80
N THR A 220 1.05 5.88 19.51
CA THR A 220 -0.32 5.71 19.02
C THR A 220 -0.82 4.25 19.10
N ILE A 221 0.09 3.27 19.11
CA ILE A 221 -0.21 1.82 19.10
C ILE A 221 0.02 1.19 20.48
N LEU A 222 1.05 1.64 21.19
CA LEU A 222 1.56 1.09 22.45
C LEU A 222 1.63 2.17 23.57
N PRO A 223 0.56 2.96 23.82
CA PRO A 223 0.62 4.16 24.67
C PRO A 223 1.04 3.89 26.12
N ASN A 224 0.88 2.64 26.60
CA ASN A 224 1.15 2.25 27.98
C ASN A 224 2.33 1.26 28.05
N ASN A 225 3.55 1.75 27.85
CA ASN A 225 4.82 1.00 28.06
C ASN A 225 4.88 -0.38 27.38
N GLY A 226 4.34 -0.51 26.16
CA GLY A 226 4.36 -1.75 25.39
C GLY A 226 3.12 -2.65 25.56
N GLN A 227 2.15 -2.28 26.39
CA GLN A 227 0.79 -2.83 26.27
C GLN A 227 0.06 -2.09 25.15
N GLY A 228 -0.22 -2.80 24.06
CA GLY A 228 -1.12 -2.33 23.01
C GLY A 228 -2.57 -2.41 23.49
N GLU A 229 -3.34 -1.35 23.25
CA GLU A 229 -4.79 -1.31 23.50
C GLU A 229 -5.47 -1.06 22.16
N ASP A 230 -6.11 -2.09 21.60
CA ASP A 230 -6.90 -1.92 20.38
C ASP A 230 -8.08 -0.99 20.65
N GLY A 231 -8.32 -0.07 19.72
CA GLY A 231 -9.13 1.12 19.99
C GLY A 231 -9.74 1.69 18.73
N LEU A 232 -10.76 2.55 18.91
CA LEU A 232 -11.58 3.07 17.82
C LEU A 232 -10.78 3.91 16.80
N HIS A 233 -9.64 4.47 17.23
CA HIS A 233 -8.68 5.17 16.37
C HIS A 233 -7.92 4.24 15.41
N ASN A 234 -7.93 2.93 15.66
CA ASN A 234 -7.35 1.90 14.78
C ASN A 234 -8.39 1.26 13.84
N LEU A 235 -9.67 1.64 13.92
CA LEU A 235 -10.76 1.01 13.17
C LEU A 235 -11.32 1.92 12.07
N ILE A 236 -11.67 1.35 10.91
CA ILE A 236 -12.28 2.07 9.78
C ILE A 236 -13.27 1.19 9.00
N CYS A 237 -14.44 1.70 8.63
CA CYS A 237 -15.44 0.93 7.88
C CYS A 237 -15.11 0.88 6.39
N MET A 238 -14.94 -0.33 5.84
CA MET A 238 -14.53 -0.56 4.45
C MET A 238 -15.35 -1.69 3.82
N SER A 239 -15.60 -1.64 2.49
CA SER A 239 -16.27 -2.74 1.82
C SER A 239 -15.34 -3.97 1.75
N PRO A 240 -15.85 -5.22 1.79
CA PRO A 240 -14.98 -6.40 1.88
C PRO A 240 -13.97 -6.53 0.73
N HIS A 241 -14.35 -6.05 -0.46
CA HIS A 241 -13.46 -6.02 -1.63
C HIS A 241 -12.36 -4.97 -1.50
N LEU A 242 -12.66 -3.79 -0.96
CA LEU A 242 -11.66 -2.74 -0.70
C LEU A 242 -10.73 -3.12 0.46
N GLN A 243 -11.25 -3.76 1.51
CA GLN A 243 -10.42 -4.26 2.62
C GLN A 243 -9.39 -5.29 2.14
N ARG A 244 -9.83 -6.23 1.28
CA ARG A 244 -8.92 -7.18 0.62
C ARG A 244 -7.89 -6.46 -0.26
N ALA A 245 -8.34 -5.57 -1.15
CA ALA A 245 -7.45 -4.83 -2.04
C ALA A 245 -6.44 -3.94 -1.29
N TRP A 246 -6.79 -3.41 -0.12
CA TRP A 246 -5.86 -2.66 0.73
C TRP A 246 -4.80 -3.56 1.39
N ALA A 247 -5.21 -4.73 1.91
CA ALA A 247 -4.30 -5.71 2.50
C ALA A 247 -3.34 -6.34 1.47
N GLU A 248 -3.80 -6.51 0.23
CA GLU A 248 -2.97 -6.90 -0.92
C GLU A 248 -2.09 -5.74 -1.45
N GLY A 249 -2.24 -4.53 -0.91
CA GLY A 249 -1.46 -3.36 -1.28
C GLY A 249 -1.82 -2.73 -2.64
N ARG A 250 -2.99 -3.04 -3.23
CA ARG A 250 -3.45 -2.49 -4.52
C ARG A 250 -3.77 -0.99 -4.48
N PHE A 251 -3.99 -0.43 -3.28
CA PHE A 251 -4.14 1.01 -3.06
C PHE A 251 -3.66 1.40 -1.66
N ALA A 252 -3.50 2.69 -1.42
CA ALA A 252 -3.25 3.24 -0.08
C ALA A 252 -3.98 4.57 0.15
N LEU A 253 -4.12 4.94 1.43
CA LEU A 253 -4.80 6.14 1.90
C LEU A 253 -3.80 7.04 2.65
N ARG A 254 -3.38 8.14 2.03
CA ARG A 254 -2.49 9.12 2.66
C ARG A 254 -3.31 10.12 3.48
N PRO A 255 -3.08 10.30 4.79
CA PRO A 255 -3.75 11.34 5.55
C PRO A 255 -3.20 12.72 5.14
N LEU A 256 -4.09 13.65 4.79
CA LEU A 256 -3.73 15.02 4.35
C LEU A 256 -3.83 16.04 5.48
N ARG A 257 -5.01 16.12 6.10
CA ARG A 257 -5.38 17.17 7.06
C ARG A 257 -6.43 16.63 8.02
N LEU A 258 -6.18 16.79 9.32
CA LEU A 258 -7.19 16.71 10.37
C LEU A 258 -7.69 18.15 10.65
N SER A 259 -9.00 18.34 10.86
CA SER A 259 -9.54 19.64 11.25
C SER A 259 -9.19 19.99 12.71
N ASP A 260 -9.17 21.29 13.05
CA ASP A 260 -8.77 21.76 14.39
C ASP A 260 -9.70 21.25 15.51
N ASP A 261 -10.98 21.10 15.20
CA ASP A 261 -12.01 20.49 16.05
C ASP A 261 -12.00 18.95 16.06
N ARG A 262 -11.16 18.34 15.22
CA ARG A 262 -11.01 16.90 14.98
C ARG A 262 -12.27 16.19 14.47
N THR A 263 -13.27 16.91 13.97
CA THR A 263 -14.52 16.32 13.44
C THR A 263 -14.38 15.79 12.01
N ALA A 264 -13.35 16.19 11.26
CA ALA A 264 -13.13 15.78 9.88
C ALA A 264 -11.65 15.49 9.56
N MET A 265 -11.40 14.50 8.71
CA MET A 265 -10.08 14.24 8.13
C MET A 265 -10.17 14.02 6.62
N GLU A 266 -9.27 14.67 5.89
CA GLU A 266 -9.07 14.50 4.45
C GLU A 266 -8.03 13.39 4.20
N LEU A 267 -8.38 12.42 3.36
CA LEU A 267 -7.53 11.32 2.92
C LEU A 267 -7.34 11.39 1.40
N GLU A 268 -6.10 11.32 0.92
CA GLU A 268 -5.77 11.20 -0.49
C GLU A 268 -5.62 9.71 -0.85
N PHE A 269 -6.44 9.26 -1.78
CA PHE A 269 -6.39 7.89 -2.30
C PHE A 269 -5.35 7.79 -3.41
N HIS A 270 -4.51 6.73 -3.38
CA HIS A 270 -3.67 6.36 -4.52
C HIS A 270 -3.83 4.89 -4.86
N TRP A 271 -4.02 4.61 -6.15
CA TRP A 271 -3.79 3.28 -6.72
C TRP A 271 -2.32 2.94 -6.64
N LEU A 272 -2.00 1.67 -6.37
CA LEU A 272 -0.64 1.17 -6.26
C LEU A 272 -0.46 0.00 -7.25
N PRO A 273 0.27 0.19 -8.36
CA PRO A 273 0.38 -0.84 -9.39
C PRO A 273 1.14 -2.07 -8.90
N VAL A 274 0.86 -3.20 -9.55
CA VAL A 274 1.60 -4.46 -9.35
C VAL A 274 2.94 -4.36 -10.06
N MET A 275 4.04 -4.69 -9.36
CA MET A 275 5.37 -4.77 -9.97
C MET A 275 5.57 -6.10 -10.71
N GLY A 276 6.38 -6.11 -11.76
CA GLY A 276 6.66 -7.29 -12.59
C GLY A 276 7.68 -8.28 -12.02
N HIS A 277 8.09 -8.12 -10.76
CA HIS A 277 9.10 -8.94 -10.07
C HIS A 277 8.49 -9.68 -8.86
N ARG A 278 9.17 -10.74 -8.42
CA ARG A 278 8.76 -11.53 -7.24
C ARG A 278 9.26 -10.93 -5.92
N TYR A 279 8.62 -11.29 -4.82
CA TYR A 279 9.03 -10.88 -3.46
C TYR A 279 10.41 -11.41 -3.03
N ASP A 280 10.79 -12.59 -3.55
CA ASP A 280 12.04 -13.29 -3.27
C ASP A 280 13.14 -13.06 -4.32
N ALA A 281 12.97 -12.07 -5.19
CA ALA A 281 13.97 -11.65 -6.15
C ALA A 281 14.86 -10.53 -5.59
N ASP A 282 16.04 -10.38 -6.19
CA ASP A 282 16.87 -9.19 -6.08
C ASP A 282 16.60 -8.26 -7.29
N ILE A 283 16.87 -6.97 -7.12
CA ILE A 283 16.66 -5.91 -8.11
C ILE A 283 17.65 -4.76 -7.90
N ALA A 284 18.15 -4.15 -8.97
CA ALA A 284 19.07 -3.02 -8.90
C ALA A 284 18.48 -1.89 -8.03
N ILE A 285 19.25 -1.39 -7.05
CA ILE A 285 18.78 -0.34 -6.11
C ILE A 285 18.29 0.94 -6.81
N THR A 286 18.75 1.20 -8.04
CA THR A 286 18.35 2.31 -8.91
C THR A 286 17.18 2.02 -9.86
N ALA A 287 16.68 0.78 -9.93
CA ALA A 287 15.56 0.39 -10.80
C ALA A 287 14.32 1.27 -10.56
N PRO A 288 13.61 1.70 -11.62
CA PRO A 288 12.56 2.70 -11.52
C PRO A 288 11.28 2.15 -10.86
N THR A 289 10.61 3.03 -10.12
CA THR A 289 9.23 2.81 -9.67
C THR A 289 8.23 3.12 -10.77
N LEU A 290 7.06 2.47 -10.72
CA LEU A 290 5.89 2.86 -11.52
C LEU A 290 5.22 4.07 -10.86
N SER A 291 4.93 5.13 -11.63
CA SER A 291 4.14 6.26 -11.14
C SER A 291 2.68 5.85 -10.93
N THR A 292 2.07 6.35 -9.86
CA THR A 292 0.63 6.19 -9.58
C THR A 292 -0.22 7.29 -10.23
N ARG A 293 0.41 8.31 -10.80
CA ARG A 293 -0.26 9.51 -11.35
C ARG A 293 -1.15 9.15 -12.53
N GLY A 294 -2.42 9.55 -12.45
CA GLY A 294 -3.39 9.33 -13.51
C GLY A 294 -3.94 7.90 -13.61
N LEU A 295 -3.52 6.97 -12.74
CA LEU A 295 -4.20 5.67 -12.62
C LEU A 295 -5.63 5.85 -12.12
N ASP A 296 -6.56 5.08 -12.69
CA ASP A 296 -7.97 4.96 -12.32
C ASP A 296 -8.37 3.53 -11.92
N GLU A 297 -7.46 2.56 -12.11
CA GLU A 297 -7.60 1.14 -11.79
C GLU A 297 -6.23 0.46 -11.60
N VAL A 298 -6.20 -0.72 -10.97
CA VAL A 298 -5.03 -1.62 -10.90
C VAL A 298 -5.50 -3.05 -11.08
N ASP A 299 -4.88 -3.82 -11.98
CA ASP A 299 -5.19 -5.24 -12.20
C ASP A 299 -6.71 -5.49 -12.37
N ASN A 300 -7.32 -4.71 -13.28
CA ASN A 300 -8.76 -4.69 -13.58
C ASN A 300 -9.68 -4.33 -12.39
N PHE A 301 -9.13 -3.98 -11.23
CA PHE A 301 -9.87 -3.57 -10.04
C PHE A 301 -9.98 -2.05 -9.94
N PHE A 302 -11.22 -1.56 -9.90
CA PHE A 302 -11.56 -0.15 -9.73
C PHE A 302 -12.87 0.00 -8.94
N PHE A 303 -13.15 1.23 -8.52
CA PHE A 303 -14.47 1.62 -8.03
C PHE A 303 -14.80 3.06 -8.41
N TYR A 304 -16.09 3.40 -8.29
CA TYR A 304 -16.62 4.70 -8.66
C TYR A 304 -16.74 5.66 -7.47
N LYS A 305 -16.57 6.96 -7.72
CA LYS A 305 -16.80 8.02 -6.74
C LYS A 305 -18.27 8.01 -6.27
N PRO A 306 -18.58 8.30 -4.99
CA PRO A 306 -19.96 8.41 -4.50
C PRO A 306 -20.68 9.66 -5.06
N THR A 307 -21.37 9.50 -6.20
CA THR A 307 -21.95 10.60 -7.00
C THR A 307 -23.47 10.77 -6.88
N GLY A 308 -24.10 10.22 -5.83
CA GLY A 308 -25.50 10.48 -5.50
C GLY A 308 -26.53 10.06 -6.56
N GLY A 309 -26.24 9.02 -7.35
CA GLY A 309 -27.15 8.46 -8.36
C GLY A 309 -26.88 8.88 -9.81
N ARG A 310 -25.85 9.69 -10.07
CA ARG A 310 -25.30 9.85 -11.44
C ARG A 310 -24.30 8.75 -11.76
N THR A 311 -24.11 8.45 -13.05
CA THR A 311 -22.99 7.63 -13.55
C THR A 311 -21.69 8.11 -12.93
N GLY A 312 -21.05 7.26 -12.12
CA GLY A 312 -19.87 7.64 -11.37
C GLY A 312 -18.64 7.76 -12.27
N GLU A 313 -17.76 8.69 -11.94
CA GLU A 313 -16.37 8.67 -12.41
C GLU A 313 -15.62 7.59 -11.63
N LYS A 314 -14.67 6.88 -12.27
CA LYS A 314 -13.72 6.05 -11.52
C LYS A 314 -12.91 6.92 -10.54
N VAL A 315 -12.45 6.31 -9.46
CA VAL A 315 -11.56 6.96 -8.49
C VAL A 315 -10.16 7.01 -9.07
N MET A 316 -9.62 8.22 -9.24
CA MET A 316 -8.23 8.44 -9.66
C MET A 316 -7.28 8.38 -8.45
N SER A 317 -6.00 8.08 -8.67
CA SER A 317 -4.95 8.51 -7.72
C SER A 317 -4.98 10.03 -7.56
N GLY A 318 -4.83 10.50 -6.31
CA GLY A 318 -5.03 11.91 -5.94
C GLY A 318 -6.47 12.27 -5.58
N ALA A 319 -7.42 11.31 -5.62
CA ALA A 319 -8.80 11.58 -5.22
C ALA A 319 -8.90 11.78 -3.69
N ILE A 320 -9.46 12.91 -3.27
CA ILE A 320 -9.63 13.26 -1.86
C ILE A 320 -10.97 12.75 -1.34
N PHE A 321 -10.94 12.00 -0.24
CA PHE A 321 -12.10 11.55 0.52
C PHE A 321 -12.11 12.22 1.90
N THR A 322 -13.23 12.80 2.31
CA THR A 322 -13.42 13.26 3.69
C THR A 322 -14.12 12.19 4.53
N ILE A 323 -13.51 11.81 5.64
CA ILE A 323 -14.16 11.07 6.73
C ILE A 323 -14.52 12.04 7.86
N ARG A 324 -15.59 11.75 8.59
CA ARG A 324 -16.17 12.65 9.61
C ARG A 324 -16.63 11.88 10.83
N THR A 325 -16.67 12.55 11.97
CA THR A 325 -17.31 12.06 13.21
C THR A 325 -18.27 13.12 13.75
N PRO A 326 -19.44 12.73 14.29
CA PRO A 326 -20.31 13.65 15.02
C PRO A 326 -19.81 13.98 16.43
N ASP A 327 -18.84 13.22 16.96
CA ASP A 327 -18.38 13.30 18.34
C ASP A 327 -16.89 12.89 18.44
N PRO A 328 -15.94 13.85 18.39
CA PRO A 328 -14.51 13.53 18.37
C PRO A 328 -13.95 13.03 19.71
N GLN A 329 -14.76 13.00 20.79
CA GLN A 329 -14.34 12.46 22.09
C GLN A 329 -14.81 11.02 22.29
N ARG A 330 -16.07 10.71 21.96
CA ARG A 330 -16.66 9.37 22.08
C ARG A 330 -16.43 8.50 20.86
N LEU A 331 -16.39 9.13 19.68
CA LEU A 331 -16.24 8.50 18.37
C LEU A 331 -15.04 9.10 17.61
N PRO A 332 -13.81 9.11 18.18
CA PRO A 332 -12.63 9.62 17.48
C PRO A 332 -12.47 9.01 16.09
N LEU A 333 -12.01 9.86 15.16
CA LEU A 333 -11.59 9.44 13.84
C LEU A 333 -10.44 8.42 13.92
N PRO A 334 -10.19 7.67 12.83
CA PRO A 334 -8.91 7.01 12.59
C PRO A 334 -7.72 7.91 12.96
N SER A 335 -6.70 7.36 13.60
CA SER A 335 -5.52 8.16 13.92
C SER A 335 -4.74 8.52 12.66
N PHE A 336 -4.34 9.79 12.57
CA PHE A 336 -3.50 10.31 11.50
C PHE A 336 -2.17 9.55 11.42
N ASP A 337 -1.50 9.30 12.56
CA ASP A 337 -0.23 8.58 12.61
C ASP A 337 -0.37 7.09 12.22
N LEU A 338 -1.52 6.45 12.47
CA LEU A 338 -1.79 5.07 12.00
C LEU A 338 -2.01 5.00 10.49
N LEU A 339 -2.74 5.97 9.92
CA LEU A 339 -2.89 6.07 8.48
C LEU A 339 -1.58 6.46 7.79
N GLU A 340 -0.70 7.23 8.45
CA GLU A 340 0.61 7.57 7.90
C GLU A 340 1.54 6.35 7.83
N ILE A 341 1.64 5.53 8.86
CA ILE A 341 2.43 4.28 8.80
C ILE A 341 1.80 3.28 7.80
N ALA A 342 0.48 3.17 7.76
CA ALA A 342 -0.23 2.33 6.80
C ALA A 342 -0.02 2.77 5.34
N TRP A 343 0.04 4.09 5.09
CA TRP A 343 0.38 4.68 3.80
C TRP A 343 1.77 4.24 3.30
N HIS A 344 2.80 4.34 4.15
CA HIS A 344 4.16 3.92 3.77
C HIS A 344 4.26 2.41 3.58
N LEU A 345 3.64 1.61 4.47
CA LEU A 345 3.73 0.15 4.42
C LEU A 345 2.92 -0.47 3.27
N ALA A 346 1.74 0.05 2.93
CA ALA A 346 0.99 -0.41 1.75
C ALA A 346 1.77 -0.17 0.44
N ARG A 347 2.47 0.96 0.33
CA ARG A 347 3.38 1.23 -0.81
C ARG A 347 4.52 0.22 -0.89
N ILE A 348 5.13 -0.13 0.25
CA ILE A 348 6.18 -1.17 0.28
C ILE A 348 5.59 -2.53 -0.09
N VAL A 349 4.38 -2.88 0.35
CA VAL A 349 3.71 -4.15 -0.01
C VAL A 349 3.46 -4.26 -1.52
N SER A 350 2.99 -3.20 -2.18
CA SER A 350 2.89 -3.15 -3.65
C SER A 350 4.27 -3.25 -4.32
N MET A 351 5.21 -2.39 -3.93
CA MET A 351 6.54 -2.33 -4.54
C MET A 351 7.32 -3.64 -4.37
N SER A 352 7.19 -4.32 -3.24
CA SER A 352 7.85 -5.60 -3.01
C SER A 352 7.08 -6.81 -3.57
N ALA A 353 5.87 -6.63 -4.11
CA ALA A 353 4.94 -7.72 -4.46
C ALA A 353 4.57 -8.63 -3.26
N ALA A 354 4.59 -8.11 -2.03
CA ALA A 354 4.29 -8.88 -0.81
C ALA A 354 2.82 -9.30 -0.67
N GLY A 355 1.92 -8.54 -1.30
CA GLY A 355 0.49 -8.87 -1.38
C GLY A 355 0.18 -9.98 -2.40
N SER A 356 0.98 -10.05 -3.47
CA SER A 356 0.93 -11.10 -4.49
C SER A 356 1.55 -12.40 -3.98
N ARG A 357 0.82 -13.08 -3.08
CA ARG A 357 1.09 -14.47 -2.76
C ARG A 357 0.59 -15.34 -3.90
N ASP A 358 1.51 -15.89 -4.70
CA ASP A 358 1.25 -17.08 -5.51
C ASP A 358 0.59 -18.16 -4.60
N GLU A 359 -0.39 -18.90 -5.12
CA GLU A 359 -1.10 -19.90 -4.31
C GLU A 359 -0.23 -21.14 -4.00
N ASP A 360 0.91 -21.26 -4.68
CA ASP A 360 1.90 -22.32 -4.52
C ASP A 360 2.81 -22.11 -3.28
N GLY A 361 2.50 -22.84 -2.19
CA GLY A 361 3.53 -23.30 -1.25
C GLY A 361 3.62 -22.62 0.12
N PHE A 362 2.85 -21.57 0.40
CA PHE A 362 2.79 -20.95 1.74
C PHE A 362 1.36 -20.80 2.27
N SER A 363 0.71 -21.94 2.52
CA SER A 363 -0.41 -21.94 3.46
C SER A 363 0.11 -21.57 4.84
N PHE A 364 -0.46 -20.50 5.41
CA PHE A 364 -0.48 -20.33 6.85
C PHE A 364 -1.78 -21.03 7.28
N ASP A 365 -1.72 -22.36 7.36
CA ASP A 365 -2.84 -23.13 7.88
C ASP A 365 -2.98 -22.81 9.37
N ASP A 366 -4.21 -22.46 9.76
CA ASP A 366 -4.59 -22.03 11.10
C ASP A 366 -4.93 -23.28 11.94
N ASP A 367 -4.06 -24.30 11.86
CA ASP A 367 -4.10 -25.51 12.68
C ASP A 367 -3.35 -25.26 14.00
N ASP A 368 -4.00 -25.59 15.11
CA ASP A 368 -3.43 -25.46 16.45
C ASP A 368 -2.26 -26.43 16.69
N ASP A 369 -1.23 -25.93 17.39
CA ASP A 369 -0.01 -26.62 17.89
C ASP A 369 1.18 -26.79 16.90
N ALA A 370 2.36 -27.10 17.45
CA ALA A 370 3.62 -27.42 16.75
C ALA A 370 4.31 -26.31 15.90
N GLY A 371 4.32 -25.08 16.41
CA GLY A 371 5.38 -24.06 16.24
C GLY A 371 6.26 -24.09 14.98
N ASN A 372 5.75 -23.58 13.86
CA ASN A 372 6.53 -23.39 12.63
C ASN A 372 7.55 -22.23 12.76
N HIS A 373 8.75 -22.39 12.20
CA HIS A 373 9.84 -21.43 12.32
C HIS A 373 9.63 -20.22 11.38
N LEU A 374 10.21 -19.07 11.71
CA LEU A 374 10.42 -17.99 10.73
C LEU A 374 11.57 -18.40 9.81
N SER A 375 11.29 -19.28 8.86
CA SER A 375 12.29 -19.74 7.89
C SER A 375 12.71 -18.59 6.98
N MET A 376 13.92 -18.10 7.21
CA MET A 376 14.73 -17.48 6.15
C MET A 376 14.84 -18.47 4.98
N PRO A 377 14.98 -18.02 3.72
CA PRO A 377 15.16 -18.94 2.60
C PRO A 377 16.41 -19.80 2.83
N ASP A 378 16.30 -21.13 2.84
CA ASP A 378 17.38 -22.02 3.29
C ASP A 378 18.71 -21.84 2.54
N LYS A 379 18.64 -21.39 1.27
CA LYS A 379 19.79 -21.01 0.44
C LYS A 379 20.74 -20.01 1.13
N LEU A 380 20.21 -19.08 1.94
CA LEU A 380 20.99 -18.07 2.66
C LEU A 380 21.77 -18.63 3.86
N ILE A 381 21.59 -19.91 4.23
CA ILE A 381 22.38 -20.54 5.31
C ILE A 381 23.67 -21.13 4.74
N GLU A 382 23.67 -21.65 3.51
CA GLU A 382 24.83 -22.30 2.90
C GLU A 382 25.92 -21.27 2.51
N ASP A 383 25.53 -20.12 1.94
CA ASP A 383 26.47 -19.04 1.54
C ASP A 383 27.22 -18.38 2.72
N TRP A 384 26.70 -18.51 3.95
CA TRP A 384 27.26 -17.88 5.16
C TRP A 384 28.15 -18.79 6.00
N ILE A 385 28.25 -20.07 5.65
CA ILE A 385 29.11 -21.04 6.34
C ILE A 385 30.34 -21.28 5.46
N PRO A 386 31.52 -20.70 5.77
CA PRO A 386 32.74 -21.04 5.05
C PRO A 386 32.99 -22.56 5.19
N PRO A 387 33.32 -23.27 4.09
CA PRO A 387 33.43 -24.72 4.11
C PRO A 387 34.47 -25.16 5.16
N PRO A 388 34.20 -26.22 5.93
CA PRO A 388 35.06 -26.63 7.03
C PRO A 388 36.48 -26.90 6.51
N PRO A 389 37.53 -26.34 7.15
CA PRO A 389 38.89 -26.45 6.64
C PRO A 389 39.29 -27.92 6.57
N SER A 390 39.73 -28.36 5.38
CA SER A 390 40.13 -29.74 5.12
C SER A 390 41.14 -30.22 6.17
N PRO A 391 40.98 -31.43 6.75
CA PRO A 391 41.70 -31.87 7.95
C PRO A 391 43.21 -32.17 7.77
N SER A 392 43.86 -31.55 6.77
CA SER A 392 45.24 -31.79 6.35
C SER A 392 46.23 -30.67 6.71
N SER A 393 45.80 -29.48 7.12
CA SER A 393 46.70 -28.34 7.43
C SER A 393 47.06 -28.22 8.92
N PHE A 394 46.09 -28.42 9.81
CA PHE A 394 46.25 -28.11 11.24
C PHE A 394 47.24 -29.02 11.99
N ALA A 395 47.65 -30.13 11.39
CA ALA A 395 48.64 -31.06 11.97
C ALA A 395 50.10 -30.58 11.84
N SER A 396 50.37 -29.52 11.06
CA SER A 396 51.73 -29.11 10.70
C SER A 396 52.32 -28.01 11.57
N GLU A 397 51.50 -27.09 12.12
CA GLU A 397 52.01 -25.82 12.67
C GLU A 397 52.25 -25.82 14.20
N ILE A 398 51.74 -26.81 14.94
CA ILE A 398 51.96 -26.90 16.40
C ILE A 398 53.13 -27.84 16.72
N ARG A 399 54.34 -27.38 16.40
CA ARG A 399 55.60 -27.85 17.01
C ARG A 399 56.52 -26.68 17.38
N GLY A 400 56.10 -25.91 18.37
CA GLY A 400 57.00 -25.05 19.16
C GLY A 400 58.04 -25.87 19.94
N PRO A 401 59.16 -25.27 20.36
CA PRO A 401 60.31 -26.00 20.89
C PRO A 401 60.18 -26.47 22.35
N HIS A 402 61.07 -27.41 22.73
CA HIS A 402 61.22 -27.95 24.08
C HIS A 402 61.30 -26.87 25.18
N LEU A 403 60.57 -27.11 26.28
CA LEU A 403 60.87 -26.55 27.60
C LEU A 403 60.94 -27.70 28.61
N ASN A 404 62.16 -28.09 28.99
CA ASN A 404 62.39 -29.03 30.08
C ASN A 404 62.19 -28.31 31.42
N GLN A 405 61.24 -28.76 32.24
CA GLN A 405 61.34 -28.64 33.69
C GLN A 405 61.00 -30.00 34.32
N SER A 406 61.92 -30.48 35.17
CA SER A 406 61.78 -31.75 35.88
C SER A 406 61.25 -31.47 37.29
N VAL A 407 60.14 -32.10 37.66
CA VAL A 407 59.59 -32.05 39.02
C VAL A 407 60.02 -33.30 39.76
N ALA A 408 60.95 -33.16 40.69
CA ALA A 408 61.37 -34.27 41.55
C ALA A 408 60.37 -34.44 42.71
N HIS A 409 59.83 -35.65 42.86
CA HIS A 409 59.19 -36.03 44.12
C HIS A 409 60.26 -36.31 45.18
N GLN A 410 60.14 -35.64 46.33
CA GLN A 410 60.69 -36.12 47.59
C GLN A 410 59.54 -36.72 48.41
N ASN A 411 59.74 -37.93 48.92
CA ASN A 411 58.94 -38.54 49.97
C ASN A 411 59.74 -38.46 51.29
N PRO A 412 59.08 -38.54 52.46
CA PRO A 412 59.72 -38.33 53.75
C PRO A 412 60.38 -39.59 54.33
N ASP A 413 61.39 -39.35 55.16
CA ASP A 413 61.73 -40.06 56.41
C ASP A 413 62.08 -38.97 57.46
#